data_AF-A0A2H0AAN5-F1
#
_entry.id   AF-A0A2H0AAN5-F1
#
_cell.length_a   1.000
_cell.length_b   1.000
_cell.length_c   1.000
_cell.angle_alpha   90.00
_cell.angle_beta   90.00
_cell.angle_gamma   90.00
#
_symmetry.space_group_name_H-M   'P 1'
#
loop_
_entity.id
_entity.type
_entity.pdbx_description
1 polymer ?
#
loop_
_entity_poly.entity_id
_entity_poly.type
_entity_poly.pdbx_seq_one_letter_code
_entity_poly.pdbx_strand_id
1 'polypeptide(L)'
;MVNLFRVTILCCLCMIATQVNAHGEDISSADPAFNIMEKINEARSLLEKSNGLGYDEHRVTARRKNGARQSDRTPPVISRRVLYRQQIALAILDKKTGCIIEKRYWLDTEEIIRANRMRNTREDNTGPAKMPRFHPYIASRNFEVVVNWWNTFNSDLSVKNKGQDNAEQYVVLANKYLIPNRGGSAHGSHRNGSRYLDIVYVPYSRALHSEAMIDAGKAFLNNQVAQAFTDLREKQVKSRGYSGRLATDTMSENFIKCLLINEHSDPGWMLSTKDKGRWVAERFLILLAANGERAFRFSDSRTGALGIAQIMPETYAHVVNIYPGADLIGDVDRGRAEMANAIKASILVCDDLQSAVVRNMRDDSSSFQQNYRRLFDAKSEEEVDEIRAAMYNGGPKKYILATGSINPRVQETVSYVKKFNFIRSLNMFE
;
A
#
# COMPACT_ATOMS: atom_id res chain seq x y z
N MET A 1 -8.77 55.66 -8.29
CA MET A 1 -7.62 56.16 -9.06
C MET A 1 -6.35 55.78 -8.29
N VAL A 2 -5.51 54.90 -8.88
CA VAL A 2 -4.04 54.83 -8.73
C VAL A 2 -3.51 54.41 -7.33
N ASN A 3 -3.18 53.11 -7.15
CA ASN A 3 -1.80 52.51 -7.07
C ASN A 3 -1.10 52.72 -5.70
N LEU A 4 -0.23 51.87 -5.14
CA LEU A 4 0.42 50.59 -5.48
C LEU A 4 1.09 50.08 -4.18
N PHE A 5 1.12 48.75 -3.98
CA PHE A 5 2.21 47.92 -3.41
C PHE A 5 3.17 48.49 -2.34
N ARG A 6 3.24 47.81 -1.18
CA ARG A 6 4.52 47.43 -0.54
C ARG A 6 4.43 46.06 0.13
N VAL A 7 5.39 45.22 -0.27
CA VAL A 7 5.75 43.87 0.20
C VAL A 7 6.53 43.97 1.51
N THR A 8 6.32 43.08 2.48
CA THR A 8 7.28 42.81 3.57
C THR A 8 7.17 41.36 4.07
N ILE A 9 8.04 40.51 3.50
CA ILE A 9 8.99 39.58 4.14
C ILE A 9 8.50 38.71 5.32
N LEU A 10 8.35 37.43 4.97
CA LEU A 10 8.74 36.19 5.66
C LEU A 10 9.58 36.35 6.95
N CYS A 11 9.04 35.92 8.10
CA CYS A 11 9.83 35.46 9.24
C CYS A 11 9.38 34.03 9.60
N CYS A 12 10.15 33.05 9.13
CA CYS A 12 10.15 31.69 9.67
C CYS A 12 10.74 31.75 11.09
N LEU A 13 9.89 31.59 12.10
CA LEU A 13 10.31 31.22 13.45
C LEU A 13 10.26 29.69 13.54
N CYS A 14 11.41 29.05 13.34
CA CYS A 14 11.63 27.67 13.77
C CYS A 14 11.55 27.63 15.30
N MET A 15 10.40 27.25 15.85
CA MET A 15 10.34 26.75 17.22
C MET A 15 10.92 25.33 17.22
N ILE A 16 12.14 25.20 17.75
CA ILE A 16 12.76 23.91 18.05
C ILE A 16 12.00 23.33 19.25
N ALA A 17 11.12 22.36 19.00
CA ALA A 17 10.54 21.54 20.05
C ALA A 17 11.55 20.44 20.44
N THR A 18 12.14 20.54 21.63
CA THR A 18 12.96 19.46 22.18
C THR A 18 12.06 18.29 22.60
N GLN A 19 12.32 17.10 22.07
CA GLN A 19 11.69 15.87 22.55
C GLN A 19 12.49 15.34 23.73
N VAL A 20 11.86 15.27 24.90
CA VAL A 20 12.44 14.73 26.12
C VAL A 20 12.03 13.26 26.25
N ASN A 21 12.98 12.37 26.55
CA ASN A 21 12.67 10.96 26.79
C ASN A 21 11.93 10.77 28.14
N ALA A 22 11.47 9.55 28.43
CA ALA A 22 10.79 9.21 29.69
C ALA A 22 11.65 9.39 30.97
N HIS A 23 12.91 9.80 30.82
CA HIS A 23 13.88 10.03 31.90
C HIS A 23 14.36 11.48 32.01
N GLY A 24 13.79 12.42 31.25
CA GLY A 24 14.13 13.84 31.41
C GLY A 24 15.43 14.27 30.73
N GLU A 25 16.03 13.44 29.88
CA GLU A 25 17.26 13.78 29.17
C GLU A 25 16.94 14.39 27.79
N ASP A 26 17.63 15.50 27.48
CA ASP A 26 17.60 16.14 26.16
C ASP A 26 18.18 15.19 25.12
N ILE A 27 17.32 14.66 24.24
CA ILE A 27 17.80 14.01 23.02
C ILE A 27 18.22 15.15 22.09
N SER A 28 19.52 15.43 22.03
CA SER A 28 20.11 16.22 20.94
C SER A 28 19.87 15.48 19.62
N SER A 29 18.70 15.68 19.00
CA SER A 29 18.47 15.36 17.59
C SER A 29 19.25 16.37 16.77
N ALA A 30 20.56 16.14 16.62
CA ALA A 30 21.29 16.77 15.54
C ALA A 30 20.57 16.35 14.26
N ASP A 31 19.82 17.26 13.65
CA ASP A 31 19.21 17.04 12.35
C ASP A 31 20.28 16.46 11.44
N PRO A 32 19.99 15.36 10.71
CA PRO A 32 20.97 14.80 9.81
C PRO A 32 21.43 15.91 8.86
N ALA A 33 22.75 16.08 8.73
CA ALA A 33 23.38 17.13 7.91
C ALA A 33 23.10 17.00 6.39
N PHE A 34 22.09 16.23 6.01
CA PHE A 34 21.74 15.87 4.65
C PHE A 34 20.23 15.70 4.49
N ASN A 35 19.72 16.10 3.33
CA ASN A 35 18.31 15.94 2.96
C ASN A 35 17.99 14.46 2.71
N ILE A 36 17.07 13.89 3.49
CA ILE A 36 16.73 12.46 3.41
C ILE A 36 16.14 12.06 2.05
N MET A 37 15.37 12.93 1.40
CA MET A 37 14.79 12.66 0.09
C MET A 37 15.84 12.62 -1.02
N GLU A 38 16.85 13.48 -0.94
CA GLU A 38 18.01 13.43 -1.85
C GLU A 38 18.76 12.11 -1.68
N LYS A 39 18.97 11.68 -0.43
CA LYS A 39 19.63 10.40 -0.13
C LYS A 39 18.82 9.18 -0.57
N ILE A 40 17.49 9.23 -0.45
CA ILE A 40 16.61 8.20 -1.02
C ILE A 40 16.79 8.13 -2.54
N ASN A 41 16.81 9.27 -3.25
CA ASN A 41 16.98 9.29 -4.70
C ASN A 41 18.37 8.79 -5.12
N GLU A 42 19.43 9.17 -4.40
CA GLU A 42 20.79 8.66 -4.59
C GLU A 42 20.83 7.13 -4.40
N ALA A 43 20.23 6.60 -3.33
CA ALA A 43 20.11 5.17 -3.07
C ALA A 43 19.35 4.42 -4.17
N ARG A 44 18.24 4.97 -4.66
CA ARG A 44 17.49 4.37 -5.77
C ARG A 44 18.31 4.35 -7.04
N SER A 45 18.96 5.47 -7.39
CA SER A 45 19.80 5.54 -8.60
C SER A 45 20.98 4.57 -8.54
N LEU A 46 21.62 4.42 -7.38
CA LEU A 46 22.66 3.43 -7.15
C LEU A 46 22.16 2.02 -7.46
N LEU A 47 21.01 1.63 -6.91
CA LEU A 47 20.45 0.30 -7.14
C LEU A 47 19.92 0.13 -8.55
N GLU A 48 19.28 1.10 -9.17
CA GLU A 48 18.80 1.00 -10.57
C GLU A 48 19.97 0.73 -11.54
N LYS A 49 21.13 1.37 -11.31
CA LYS A 49 22.35 1.18 -12.11
C LYS A 49 23.13 -0.10 -11.76
N SER A 50 22.82 -0.76 -10.65
CA SER A 50 23.56 -1.95 -10.22
C SER A 50 23.21 -3.18 -11.06
N ASN A 51 24.11 -4.17 -11.07
CA ASN A 51 23.90 -5.43 -11.78
C ASN A 51 22.58 -6.11 -11.38
N GLY A 52 22.02 -6.91 -12.30
CA GLY A 52 20.84 -7.72 -12.03
C GLY A 52 21.02 -8.64 -10.81
N LEU A 53 19.92 -9.03 -10.18
CA LEU A 53 19.93 -9.94 -9.03
C LEU A 53 20.19 -11.39 -9.49
N GLY A 54 21.02 -12.12 -8.75
CA GLY A 54 21.14 -13.57 -8.94
C GLY A 54 19.91 -14.31 -8.39
N TYR A 55 19.60 -15.48 -8.96
CA TYR A 55 18.61 -16.42 -8.42
C TYR A 55 18.95 -17.86 -8.81
N ASP A 56 18.60 -18.80 -7.94
CA ASP A 56 18.74 -20.23 -8.22
C ASP A 56 17.37 -20.89 -8.29
N GLU A 57 17.19 -21.78 -9.26
CA GLU A 57 15.99 -22.59 -9.41
C GLU A 57 16.33 -24.08 -9.35
N HIS A 58 15.46 -24.87 -8.73
CA HIS A 58 15.54 -26.33 -8.82
C HIS A 58 14.35 -26.89 -9.59
N ARG A 59 14.57 -28.05 -10.22
CA ARG A 59 13.57 -28.74 -11.01
C ARG A 59 12.74 -29.63 -10.09
N VAL A 60 11.45 -29.34 -9.96
CA VAL A 60 10.49 -30.18 -9.23
C VAL A 60 9.70 -30.99 -10.25
N THR A 61 9.69 -32.30 -10.09
CA THR A 61 8.83 -33.23 -10.84
C THR A 61 7.64 -33.60 -9.97
N ALA A 62 6.44 -33.15 -10.35
CA ALA A 62 5.22 -33.52 -9.67
C ALA A 62 4.43 -34.51 -10.54
N ARG A 63 4.04 -35.64 -9.95
CA ARG A 63 3.03 -36.53 -10.55
C ARG A 63 1.66 -35.94 -10.29
N ARG A 64 0.90 -35.65 -11.35
CA ARG A 64 -0.46 -35.14 -11.25
C ARG A 64 -1.33 -36.21 -10.56
N LYS A 65 -1.79 -35.95 -9.33
CA LYS A 65 -2.83 -36.78 -8.70
C LYS A 65 -4.14 -36.46 -9.43
N ASN A 66 -4.49 -37.28 -10.42
CA ASN A 66 -5.82 -37.21 -11.00
C ASN A 66 -6.81 -37.70 -9.93
N GLY A 67 -7.76 -36.84 -9.56
CA GLY A 67 -8.97 -37.27 -8.88
C GLY A 67 -9.63 -38.38 -9.71
N ALA A 68 -10.04 -39.45 -9.04
CA ALA A 68 -10.38 -40.74 -9.62
C ALA A 68 -11.37 -40.68 -10.81
N ARG A 69 -10.95 -41.20 -11.97
CA ARG A 69 -11.50 -42.40 -12.64
C ARG A 69 -10.84 -42.59 -14.03
N GLN A 70 -10.36 -43.81 -14.26
CA GLN A 70 -10.07 -44.50 -15.53
C GLN A 70 -9.05 -43.89 -16.52
N SER A 71 -7.85 -44.46 -16.55
CA SER A 71 -7.27 -45.22 -17.69
C SER A 71 -5.79 -45.51 -17.44
N ASP A 72 -5.29 -46.65 -17.94
CA ASP A 72 -3.91 -47.19 -17.80
C ASP A 72 -2.79 -46.32 -18.41
N ARG A 73 -2.93 -45.00 -18.43
CA ARG A 73 -1.89 -44.07 -18.88
C ARG A 73 -1.13 -43.52 -17.68
N THR A 74 0.18 -43.74 -17.68
CA THR A 74 1.10 -43.12 -16.72
C THR A 74 0.84 -41.60 -16.71
N PRO A 75 0.51 -40.99 -15.55
CA PRO A 75 0.16 -39.58 -15.51
C PRO A 75 1.33 -38.73 -16.02
N PRO A 76 1.07 -37.69 -16.83
CA PRO A 76 2.12 -36.84 -17.36
C PRO A 76 2.92 -36.21 -16.20
N VAL A 77 4.24 -36.40 -16.23
CA VAL A 77 5.16 -35.76 -15.28
C VAL A 77 5.29 -34.31 -15.68
N ILE A 78 4.66 -33.42 -14.91
CA ILE A 78 4.86 -31.98 -15.09
C ILE A 78 6.15 -31.63 -14.37
N SER A 79 7.14 -31.19 -15.14
CA SER A 79 8.33 -30.59 -14.58
C SER A 79 8.17 -29.09 -14.48
N ARG A 80 8.26 -28.56 -13.26
CA ARG A 80 8.23 -27.12 -12.99
C ARG A 80 9.55 -26.71 -12.32
N ARG A 81 10.10 -25.58 -12.74
CA ARG A 81 11.23 -24.94 -12.04
C ARG A 81 10.69 -24.05 -10.92
N VAL A 82 11.20 -24.24 -9.72
CA VAL A 82 10.80 -23.51 -8.51
C VAL A 82 12.01 -22.73 -7.99
N LEU A 83 11.77 -21.48 -7.59
CA LEU A 83 12.80 -20.61 -7.02
C LEU A 83 13.30 -21.21 -5.69
N TYR A 84 14.60 -21.49 -5.61
CA TYR A 84 15.25 -22.03 -4.42
C TYR A 84 15.73 -20.92 -3.48
N ARG A 85 16.44 -19.95 -4.03
CA ARG A 85 16.91 -18.74 -3.34
C ARG A 85 17.05 -17.60 -4.33
N GLN A 86 17.02 -16.38 -3.81
CA GLN A 86 17.17 -15.17 -4.60
C GLN A 86 18.13 -14.20 -3.92
N GLN A 87 18.84 -13.44 -4.73
CA GLN A 87 19.63 -12.32 -4.26
C GLN A 87 18.74 -11.09 -4.06
N ILE A 88 19.10 -10.27 -3.09
CA ILE A 88 18.60 -8.89 -2.93
C ILE A 88 19.79 -7.95 -2.78
N ALA A 89 19.58 -6.68 -3.10
CA ALA A 89 20.56 -5.63 -2.84
C ALA A 89 19.94 -4.55 -1.95
N LEU A 90 20.68 -4.07 -0.96
CA LEU A 90 20.29 -2.99 -0.06
C LEU A 90 21.21 -1.79 -0.30
N ALA A 91 20.64 -0.61 -0.47
CA ALA A 91 21.37 0.64 -0.39
C ALA A 91 21.26 1.16 1.04
N ILE A 92 22.40 1.17 1.73
CA ILE A 92 22.50 1.46 3.15
C ILE A 92 23.21 2.80 3.32
N LEU A 93 22.56 3.75 3.96
CA LEU A 93 23.14 5.01 4.38
C LEU A 93 23.89 4.82 5.70
N ASP A 94 25.13 5.27 5.76
CA ASP A 94 25.84 5.51 7.01
C ASP A 94 25.58 6.95 7.46
N LYS A 95 24.78 7.14 8.52
CA LYS A 95 24.42 8.47 9.02
C LYS A 95 25.61 9.31 9.48
N LYS A 96 26.72 8.67 9.85
CA LYS A 96 27.93 9.38 10.32
C LYS A 96 28.70 10.00 9.16
N THR A 97 28.78 9.30 8.02
CA THR A 97 29.58 9.73 6.87
C THR A 97 28.74 10.34 5.75
N GLY A 98 27.42 10.10 5.74
CA GLY A 98 26.52 10.50 4.66
C GLY A 98 26.66 9.62 3.40
N CYS A 99 27.53 8.62 3.42
CA CYS A 99 27.81 7.73 2.30
C CYS A 99 26.73 6.65 2.15
N ILE A 100 26.37 6.32 0.91
CA ILE A 100 25.47 5.23 0.58
C ILE A 100 26.28 4.07 0.00
N ILE A 101 26.09 2.88 0.57
CA ILE A 101 26.79 1.67 0.15
C ILE A 101 25.79 0.59 -0.27
N GLU A 102 26.08 -0.08 -1.39
CA GLU A 102 25.33 -1.26 -1.80
C GLU A 102 25.85 -2.51 -1.09
N LYS A 103 24.94 -3.31 -0.52
CA LYS A 103 25.23 -4.65 0.01
C LYS A 103 24.24 -5.67 -0.52
N ARG A 104 24.77 -6.81 -0.97
CA ARG A 104 23.99 -7.93 -1.54
C ARG A 104 23.88 -9.12 -0.60
N TYR A 105 22.70 -9.70 -0.51
CA TYR A 105 22.40 -10.84 0.35
C TYR A 105 21.62 -11.90 -0.42
N TRP A 106 21.76 -13.16 0.01
CA TRP A 106 20.92 -14.26 -0.41
C TRP A 106 19.79 -14.47 0.59
N LEU A 107 18.62 -14.79 0.06
CA LEU A 107 17.41 -15.13 0.78
C LEU A 107 16.90 -16.49 0.31
N ASP A 108 16.69 -17.41 1.24
CA ASP A 108 16.17 -18.73 0.95
C ASP A 108 14.63 -18.71 0.84
N THR A 109 14.09 -19.34 -0.20
CA THR A 109 12.65 -19.34 -0.46
C THR A 109 11.85 -20.01 0.66
N GLU A 110 12.41 -21.04 1.31
CA GLU A 110 11.76 -21.72 2.44
C GLU A 110 11.58 -20.79 3.65
N GLU A 111 12.58 -19.94 3.93
CA GLU A 111 12.48 -18.92 4.98
C GLU A 111 11.46 -17.85 4.62
N ILE A 112 11.44 -17.40 3.35
CA ILE A 112 10.43 -16.48 2.83
C ILE A 112 9.02 -17.07 2.98
N ILE A 113 8.82 -18.34 2.61
CA ILE A 113 7.52 -19.03 2.72
C ILE A 113 7.09 -19.09 4.19
N ARG A 114 8.00 -19.42 5.10
CA ARG A 114 7.73 -19.48 6.54
C ARG A 114 7.32 -18.10 7.08
N ALA A 115 8.08 -17.06 6.76
CA ALA A 115 7.79 -15.70 7.20
C ALA A 115 6.46 -15.18 6.63
N ASN A 116 6.14 -15.50 5.37
CA ASN A 116 4.84 -15.20 4.78
C ASN A 116 3.69 -15.90 5.51
N ARG A 117 3.86 -17.16 5.94
CA ARG A 117 2.84 -17.87 6.72
C ARG A 117 2.57 -17.18 8.05
N MET A 118 3.61 -16.84 8.80
CA MET A 118 3.48 -16.15 10.08
C MET A 118 2.78 -14.80 9.98
N ARG A 119 3.20 -13.99 9.00
CA ARG A 119 2.53 -12.71 8.69
C ARG A 119 1.03 -12.92 8.46
N ASN A 120 0.66 -13.97 7.73
CA ASN A 120 -0.72 -14.26 7.40
C ASN A 120 -1.51 -14.86 8.59
N THR A 121 -0.86 -15.57 9.52
CA THR A 121 -1.50 -16.10 10.74
C THR A 121 -1.50 -15.08 11.89
N ARG A 122 -0.90 -13.90 11.70
CA ARG A 122 -0.69 -12.88 12.74
C ARG A 122 0.01 -13.43 13.97
N GLU A 123 0.82 -14.47 13.77
CA GLU A 123 1.75 -14.91 14.81
C GLU A 123 2.75 -13.81 15.08
N ASP A 124 3.15 -13.65 16.34
CA ASP A 124 4.09 -12.61 16.72
C ASP A 124 5.38 -12.74 15.90
N ASN A 125 5.72 -11.64 15.23
CA ASN A 125 6.83 -11.51 14.31
C ASN A 125 8.17 -11.22 15.04
N THR A 126 8.16 -11.18 16.37
CA THR A 126 9.30 -10.71 17.20
C THR A 126 10.41 -11.75 17.46
N GLY A 127 10.31 -12.96 16.90
CA GLY A 127 11.30 -14.02 17.13
C GLY A 127 12.41 -14.09 16.06
N PRO A 128 13.71 -13.89 16.39
CA PRO A 128 14.82 -13.90 15.41
C PRO A 128 15.03 -15.26 14.73
N ALA A 129 14.55 -16.36 15.32
CA ALA A 129 14.61 -17.70 14.72
C ALA A 129 13.55 -17.93 13.63
N LYS A 130 12.56 -17.04 13.53
CA LYS A 130 11.39 -17.24 12.67
C LYS A 130 11.34 -16.30 11.46
N MET A 131 12.17 -15.25 11.46
CA MET A 131 12.34 -14.33 10.33
C MET A 131 13.40 -14.80 9.32
N PRO A 132 13.32 -14.37 8.04
CA PRO A 132 14.31 -14.75 7.04
C PRO A 132 15.70 -14.21 7.39
N ARG A 133 16.72 -15.00 7.10
CA ARG A 133 18.11 -14.65 7.37
C ARG A 133 18.77 -14.19 6.08
N PHE A 134 19.46 -13.06 6.18
CA PHE A 134 20.10 -12.44 5.04
C PHE A 134 21.54 -12.91 5.01
N HIS A 135 21.84 -13.89 4.16
CA HIS A 135 23.18 -14.44 4.05
C HIS A 135 24.04 -13.51 3.17
N PRO A 136 25.12 -12.92 3.70
CA PRO A 136 25.91 -11.99 2.91
C PRO A 136 26.53 -12.72 1.71
N TYR A 137 26.50 -12.08 0.53
CA TYR A 137 27.11 -12.63 -0.69
C TYR A 137 28.62 -12.92 -0.51
N ILE A 138 29.30 -12.12 0.33
CA ILE A 138 30.70 -12.30 0.72
C ILE A 138 30.72 -12.56 2.23
N ALA A 139 31.18 -13.74 2.65
CA ALA A 139 31.10 -14.21 4.04
C ALA A 139 31.92 -13.36 5.04
N SER A 140 32.96 -12.66 4.59
CA SER A 140 33.79 -11.78 5.43
C SER A 140 33.16 -10.42 5.73
N ARG A 141 31.89 -10.19 5.39
CA ARG A 141 31.27 -8.87 5.51
C ARG A 141 30.97 -8.48 6.94
N ASN A 142 31.19 -7.19 7.20
CA ASN A 142 30.98 -6.55 8.49
C ASN A 142 29.51 -6.20 8.77
N PHE A 143 28.57 -6.30 7.82
CA PHE A 143 27.18 -5.87 8.03
C PHE A 143 26.21 -7.03 8.27
N GLU A 144 25.53 -7.00 9.42
CA GLU A 144 24.43 -7.89 9.78
C GLU A 144 23.09 -7.17 9.55
N VAL A 145 22.16 -7.84 8.86
CA VAL A 145 20.81 -7.33 8.63
C VAL A 145 19.85 -8.06 9.56
N VAL A 146 19.10 -7.30 10.34
CA VAL A 146 18.05 -7.78 11.23
C VAL A 146 16.70 -7.46 10.58
N VAL A 147 15.85 -8.48 10.42
CA VAL A 147 14.49 -8.30 9.92
C VAL A 147 13.57 -8.06 11.11
N ASN A 148 13.18 -6.81 11.32
CA ASN A 148 12.27 -6.43 12.42
C ASN A 148 10.83 -6.85 12.08
N TRP A 149 10.47 -6.75 10.80
CA TRP A 149 9.16 -7.15 10.31
C TRP A 149 9.23 -7.59 8.85
N TRP A 150 8.62 -8.73 8.53
CA TRP A 150 8.63 -9.28 7.18
C TRP A 150 7.42 -8.86 6.36
N ASN A 151 7.69 -8.26 5.20
CA ASN A 151 6.71 -7.98 4.15
C ASN A 151 7.40 -7.82 2.79
N THR A 152 8.10 -8.88 2.36
CA THR A 152 8.79 -8.93 1.06
C THR A 152 9.70 -7.72 0.83
N PHE A 153 9.49 -6.96 -0.26
CA PHE A 153 10.26 -5.76 -0.61
C PHE A 153 9.97 -4.55 0.30
N ASN A 154 8.93 -4.61 1.14
CA ASN A 154 8.57 -3.55 2.10
C ASN A 154 8.76 -4.01 3.56
N SER A 155 9.75 -4.87 3.79
CA SER A 155 10.14 -5.34 5.13
C SER A 155 10.84 -4.23 5.92
N ASP A 156 10.65 -4.20 7.23
CA ASP A 156 11.39 -3.34 8.15
C ASP A 156 12.73 -4.00 8.49
N LEU A 157 13.83 -3.32 8.16
CA LEU A 157 15.19 -3.84 8.23
C LEU A 157 16.07 -2.90 9.05
N SER A 158 16.74 -3.45 10.06
CA SER A 158 17.85 -2.80 10.77
C SER A 158 19.18 -3.35 10.27
N VAL A 159 20.22 -2.51 10.28
CA VAL A 159 21.57 -2.89 9.86
C VAL A 159 22.55 -2.50 10.95
N LYS A 160 23.44 -3.42 11.32
CA LYS A 160 24.53 -3.14 12.27
C LYS A 160 25.84 -3.72 11.78
N ASN A 161 26.95 -3.23 12.33
CA ASN A 161 28.22 -3.90 12.15
C ASN A 161 28.29 -5.16 13.03
N LYS A 162 28.90 -6.21 12.51
CA LYS A 162 29.09 -7.48 13.21
C LYS A 162 29.92 -7.24 14.46
N GLY A 163 29.37 -7.63 15.61
CA GLY A 163 30.01 -7.45 16.91
C GLY A 163 29.99 -6.01 17.44
N GLN A 164 29.23 -5.10 16.81
CA GLN A 164 29.00 -3.74 17.31
C GLN A 164 27.51 -3.51 17.54
N ASP A 165 27.19 -2.71 18.56
CA ASP A 165 25.83 -2.24 18.82
C ASP A 165 25.64 -0.83 18.24
N ASN A 166 25.56 -0.75 16.92
CA ASN A 166 25.43 0.51 16.17
C ASN A 166 24.29 0.47 15.14
N ALA A 167 23.20 -0.21 15.48
CA ALA A 167 22.06 -0.37 14.58
C ALA A 167 21.45 0.97 14.13
N GLU A 168 21.47 1.98 14.99
CA GLU A 168 20.96 3.34 14.71
C GLU A 168 21.84 4.14 13.74
N GLN A 169 23.06 3.69 13.46
CA GLN A 169 23.98 4.36 12.53
C GLN A 169 23.59 4.13 11.07
N TYR A 170 23.01 2.96 10.76
CA TYR A 170 22.79 2.53 9.38
C TYR A 170 21.31 2.46 9.04
N VAL A 171 20.94 3.04 7.89
CA VAL A 171 19.55 3.09 7.43
C VAL A 171 19.44 2.46 6.05
N VAL A 172 18.52 1.51 5.88
CA VAL A 172 18.18 1.01 4.54
C VAL A 172 17.29 2.06 3.85
N LEU A 173 17.83 2.71 2.82
CA LEU A 173 17.11 3.75 2.05
C LEU A 173 16.43 3.21 0.80
N ALA A 174 16.90 2.08 0.27
CA ALA A 174 16.24 1.37 -0.82
C ALA A 174 16.67 -0.09 -0.82
N ASN A 175 15.84 -0.95 -1.40
CA ASN A 175 16.23 -2.30 -1.77
C ASN A 175 15.91 -2.58 -3.24
N LYS A 176 16.74 -3.43 -3.85
CA LYS A 176 16.45 -4.10 -5.11
C LYS A 176 15.97 -5.50 -4.77
N TYR A 177 14.78 -5.85 -5.22
CA TYR A 177 14.11 -7.10 -4.90
C TYR A 177 13.62 -7.81 -6.16
N LEU A 178 13.73 -9.13 -6.17
CA LEU A 178 13.28 -9.96 -7.29
C LEU A 178 11.80 -10.32 -7.11
N ILE A 179 10.97 -10.01 -8.11
CA ILE A 179 9.54 -10.41 -8.12
C ILE A 179 9.20 -11.23 -9.36
N PRO A 180 8.20 -12.12 -9.31
CA PRO A 180 7.75 -12.85 -10.49
C PRO A 180 7.29 -11.90 -11.60
N ASN A 181 7.76 -12.13 -12.82
CA ASN A 181 7.25 -11.47 -14.00
C ASN A 181 5.88 -12.08 -14.37
N ARG A 182 4.80 -11.38 -14.05
CA ARG A 182 3.43 -11.85 -14.33
C ARG A 182 2.95 -11.56 -15.76
N GLY A 183 3.82 -11.05 -16.63
CA GLY A 183 3.50 -10.85 -18.04
C GLY A 183 2.61 -9.64 -18.35
N GLY A 184 2.26 -8.83 -17.35
CA GLY A 184 1.52 -7.58 -17.53
C GLY A 184 2.44 -6.39 -17.81
N SER A 185 1.94 -5.42 -18.59
CA SER A 185 2.59 -4.11 -18.83
C SER A 185 2.70 -3.26 -17.55
N ALA A 186 2.07 -3.71 -16.47
CA ALA A 186 1.97 -3.05 -15.18
C ALA A 186 3.32 -2.79 -14.49
N HIS A 187 4.41 -3.45 -14.86
CA HIS A 187 5.66 -3.42 -14.10
C HIS A 187 6.87 -2.93 -14.91
N GLY A 188 6.70 -1.82 -15.67
CA GLY A 188 7.73 -1.14 -16.46
C GLY A 188 9.17 -1.37 -15.99
N SER A 189 10.02 -1.88 -16.88
CA SER A 189 11.00 -2.94 -16.59
C SER A 189 12.43 -2.52 -16.24
N HIS A 190 13.03 -3.25 -15.27
CA HIS A 190 14.31 -3.94 -15.47
C HIS A 190 14.06 -5.46 -15.45
N ARG A 191 13.93 -6.07 -16.62
CA ARG A 191 13.72 -7.52 -16.74
C ARG A 191 14.98 -8.26 -16.33
N ASN A 192 14.83 -9.27 -15.48
CA ASN A 192 15.89 -10.19 -15.12
C ASN A 192 15.55 -11.55 -15.72
N GLY A 193 15.94 -11.72 -16.98
CA GLY A 193 15.47 -12.81 -17.83
C GLY A 193 13.97 -12.68 -18.16
N SER A 194 13.32 -13.81 -18.46
CA SER A 194 11.91 -13.85 -18.85
C SER A 194 10.94 -14.02 -17.66
N ARG A 195 11.41 -14.53 -16.53
CA ARG A 195 10.56 -15.01 -15.42
C ARG A 195 10.49 -14.07 -14.23
N TYR A 196 11.42 -13.13 -14.11
CA TYR A 196 11.53 -12.25 -12.95
C TYR A 196 11.81 -10.81 -13.36
N LEU A 197 11.48 -9.90 -12.45
CA LEU A 197 11.73 -8.47 -12.55
C LEU A 197 12.53 -8.04 -11.33
N ASP A 198 13.54 -7.20 -11.55
CA ASP A 198 14.21 -6.50 -10.47
C ASP A 198 13.47 -5.19 -10.22
N ILE A 199 12.92 -5.02 -9.01
CA ILE A 199 12.27 -3.77 -8.59
C ILE A 199 13.16 -3.03 -7.61
N VAL A 200 13.16 -1.70 -7.66
CA VAL A 200 13.81 -0.84 -6.66
C VAL A 200 12.74 -0.11 -5.85
N TYR A 201 12.70 -0.39 -4.55
CA TYR A 201 11.67 0.10 -3.64
C TYR A 201 12.29 0.63 -2.34
N VAL A 202 11.68 1.68 -1.78
CA VAL A 202 12.05 2.18 -0.46
C VAL A 202 11.18 1.49 0.58
N PRO A 203 11.73 0.55 1.38
CA PRO A 203 10.97 -0.04 2.46
C PRO A 203 10.73 0.99 3.56
N TYR A 204 9.67 0.81 4.34
CA TYR A 204 9.55 1.54 5.59
C TYR A 204 10.70 1.16 6.54
N SER A 205 11.32 2.17 7.16
CA SER A 205 12.17 2.00 8.32
C SER A 205 11.83 3.07 9.36
N ARG A 206 12.03 2.77 10.64
CA ARG A 206 11.76 3.73 11.71
C ARG A 206 12.60 5.01 11.57
N ALA A 207 13.80 4.92 11.00
CA ALA A 207 14.66 6.08 10.75
C ALA A 207 14.12 7.05 9.69
N LEU A 208 13.18 6.61 8.83
CA LEU A 208 12.47 7.49 7.90
C LEU A 208 11.22 8.14 8.52
N HIS A 209 10.86 7.75 9.74
CA HIS A 209 9.68 8.24 10.42
C HIS A 209 9.95 9.62 11.02
N SER A 210 9.70 10.66 10.22
CA SER A 210 9.85 12.08 10.59
C SER A 210 8.64 12.88 10.11
N GLU A 211 8.38 14.01 10.76
CA GLU A 211 7.29 14.93 10.37
C GLU A 211 7.42 15.37 8.90
N ALA A 212 8.64 15.71 8.46
CA ALA A 212 8.89 16.09 7.07
C ALA A 212 8.48 15.00 6.06
N MET A 213 8.74 13.71 6.37
CA MET A 213 8.33 12.60 5.51
C MET A 213 6.82 12.35 5.56
N ILE A 214 6.20 12.54 6.73
CA ILE A 214 4.74 12.45 6.89
C ILE A 214 4.06 13.54 6.05
N ASP A 215 4.51 14.79 6.17
CA ASP A 215 3.94 15.94 5.46
C ASP A 215 4.15 15.85 3.95
N ALA A 216 5.33 15.41 3.50
CA ALA A 216 5.56 15.10 2.09
C ALA A 216 4.59 14.03 1.57
N GLY A 217 4.31 13.00 2.37
CA GLY A 217 3.34 11.95 2.06
C GLY A 217 1.91 12.47 1.99
N LYS A 218 1.51 13.35 2.93
CA LYS A 218 0.19 14.00 2.92
C LYS A 218 0.00 14.87 1.68
N ALA A 219 0.99 15.73 1.40
CA ALA A 219 0.97 16.62 0.24
C ALA A 219 0.87 15.81 -1.07
N PHE A 220 1.66 14.74 -1.18
CA PHE A 220 1.60 13.84 -2.33
C PHE A 220 0.21 13.19 -2.48
N LEU A 221 -0.35 12.61 -1.41
CA LEU A 221 -1.67 11.97 -1.49
C LEU A 221 -2.79 12.98 -1.82
N ASN A 222 -2.77 14.15 -1.18
CA ASN A 222 -3.71 15.24 -1.46
C ASN A 222 -3.70 15.60 -2.95
N ASN A 223 -2.51 15.79 -3.53
CA ASN A 223 -2.36 16.11 -4.94
C ASN A 223 -2.91 14.97 -5.85
N GLN A 224 -2.53 13.72 -5.58
CA GLN A 224 -2.99 12.59 -6.40
C GLN A 224 -4.52 12.41 -6.36
N VAL A 225 -5.14 12.60 -5.20
CA VAL A 225 -6.61 12.49 -5.06
C VAL A 225 -7.31 13.69 -5.71
N ALA A 226 -6.84 14.92 -5.48
CA ALA A 226 -7.40 16.11 -6.10
C ALA A 226 -7.33 16.06 -7.63
N GLN A 227 -6.21 15.57 -8.19
CA GLN A 227 -6.07 15.35 -9.64
C GLN A 227 -7.07 14.33 -10.16
N ALA A 228 -7.30 13.21 -9.46
CA ALA A 228 -8.29 12.21 -9.86
C ALA A 228 -9.72 12.79 -9.86
N PHE A 229 -10.08 13.58 -8.85
CA PHE A 229 -11.37 14.29 -8.80
C PHE A 229 -11.50 15.31 -9.94
N THR A 230 -10.44 16.07 -10.20
CA THR A 230 -10.41 17.07 -11.27
C THR A 230 -10.58 16.41 -12.64
N ASP A 231 -9.80 15.37 -12.96
CA ASP A 231 -9.88 14.65 -14.24
C ASP A 231 -11.28 14.08 -14.50
N LEU A 232 -11.89 13.43 -13.49
CA LEU A 232 -13.25 12.87 -13.62
C LEU A 232 -14.32 13.97 -13.78
N ARG A 233 -14.14 15.12 -13.12
CA ARG A 233 -15.05 16.26 -13.22
C ARG A 233 -14.95 16.95 -14.58
N GLU A 234 -13.74 17.18 -15.08
CA GLU A 234 -13.49 17.75 -16.40
C GLU A 234 -14.06 16.86 -17.51
N LYS A 235 -13.94 15.53 -17.36
CA LYS A 235 -14.55 14.53 -18.25
C LYS A 235 -16.07 14.37 -18.06
N GLN A 236 -16.69 15.12 -17.15
CA GLN A 236 -18.12 15.10 -16.88
C GLN A 236 -18.67 13.69 -16.57
N VAL A 237 -17.87 12.86 -15.88
CA VAL A 237 -18.25 11.47 -15.57
C VAL A 237 -19.45 11.45 -14.64
N LYS A 238 -20.60 11.04 -15.18
CA LYS A 238 -21.88 11.01 -14.46
C LYS A 238 -21.92 9.89 -13.43
N SER A 239 -22.49 10.19 -12.26
CA SER A 239 -22.82 9.18 -11.26
C SER A 239 -23.89 8.24 -11.80
N ARG A 240 -23.68 6.94 -11.59
CA ARG A 240 -24.68 5.91 -11.85
C ARG A 240 -25.63 5.74 -10.66
N GLY A 241 -25.18 6.09 -9.46
CA GLY A 241 -26.01 6.07 -8.24
C GLY A 241 -26.97 7.26 -8.11
N TYR A 242 -26.55 8.45 -8.56
CA TYR A 242 -27.29 9.69 -8.36
C TYR A 242 -27.53 10.42 -9.69
N SER A 243 -28.78 10.46 -10.12
CA SER A 243 -29.17 11.10 -11.38
C SER A 243 -28.79 12.58 -11.37
N GLY A 244 -28.24 13.08 -12.48
CA GLY A 244 -27.88 14.49 -12.66
C GLY A 244 -26.59 14.95 -11.97
N ARG A 245 -25.92 14.10 -11.18
CA ARG A 245 -24.67 14.43 -10.48
C ARG A 245 -23.45 13.82 -11.17
N LEU A 246 -22.27 14.40 -10.96
CA LEU A 246 -21.01 13.75 -11.31
C LEU A 246 -20.66 12.73 -10.22
N ALA A 247 -19.92 11.67 -10.57
CA ALA A 247 -19.48 10.67 -9.60
C ALA A 247 -18.69 11.30 -8.44
N THR A 248 -17.84 12.29 -8.76
CA THR A 248 -17.04 13.07 -7.81
C THR A 248 -17.83 13.98 -6.90
N ASP A 249 -19.08 14.30 -7.25
CA ASP A 249 -19.91 15.17 -6.41
C ASP A 249 -20.57 14.37 -5.28
N THR A 250 -20.48 13.04 -5.30
CA THR A 250 -21.23 12.15 -4.40
C THR A 250 -20.46 11.79 -3.13
N MET A 251 -19.15 12.02 -3.10
CA MET A 251 -18.25 11.66 -2.00
C MET A 251 -17.13 12.69 -1.87
N SER A 252 -16.50 12.77 -0.70
CA SER A 252 -15.41 13.70 -0.45
C SER A 252 -14.04 13.14 -0.87
N GLU A 253 -13.06 14.03 -1.09
CA GLU A 253 -11.67 13.59 -1.25
C GLU A 253 -11.13 12.93 0.02
N ASN A 254 -11.57 13.39 1.20
CA ASN A 254 -11.14 12.83 2.48
C ASN A 254 -11.60 11.38 2.65
N PHE A 255 -12.81 11.04 2.19
CA PHE A 255 -13.29 9.67 2.13
C PHE A 255 -12.32 8.77 1.35
N ILE A 256 -11.91 9.17 0.15
CA ILE A 256 -10.97 8.40 -0.68
C ILE A 256 -9.60 8.29 -0.01
N LYS A 257 -9.07 9.37 0.57
CA LYS A 257 -7.80 9.33 1.30
C LYS A 257 -7.85 8.33 2.46
N CYS A 258 -8.90 8.36 3.27
CA CYS A 258 -9.12 7.42 4.35
C CYS A 258 -9.24 5.98 3.84
N LEU A 259 -9.96 5.76 2.74
CA LEU A 259 -10.13 4.45 2.11
C LEU A 259 -8.78 3.85 1.67
N LEU A 260 -7.91 4.64 1.05
CA LEU A 260 -6.60 4.17 0.57
C LEU A 260 -5.66 3.80 1.74
N ILE A 261 -5.65 4.59 2.82
CA ILE A 261 -4.91 4.23 4.05
C ILE A 261 -5.49 2.93 4.63
N ASN A 262 -6.82 2.79 4.61
CA ASN A 262 -7.52 1.64 5.14
C ASN A 262 -7.12 0.35 4.40
N GLU A 263 -6.93 0.38 3.08
CA GLU A 263 -6.48 -0.80 2.31
C GLU A 263 -5.08 -1.30 2.70
N HIS A 264 -4.21 -0.42 3.16
CA HIS A 264 -2.81 -0.74 3.45
C HIS A 264 -2.47 -0.81 4.95
N SER A 265 -3.49 -0.75 5.82
CA SER A 265 -3.33 -0.82 7.27
C SER A 265 -3.81 -2.16 7.82
N ASP A 266 -3.03 -2.84 8.66
CA ASP A 266 -3.49 -4.06 9.34
C ASP A 266 -4.47 -3.71 10.47
N PRO A 267 -5.68 -4.32 10.52
CA PRO A 267 -6.66 -4.04 11.58
C PRO A 267 -6.14 -4.34 12.99
N GLY A 268 -5.31 -5.37 13.16
CA GLY A 268 -4.73 -5.72 14.45
C GLY A 268 -3.84 -4.59 14.96
N TRP A 269 -2.92 -4.11 14.13
CA TRP A 269 -2.01 -3.01 14.50
C TRP A 269 -2.74 -1.69 14.69
N MET A 270 -3.69 -1.36 13.81
CA MET A 270 -4.48 -0.13 13.93
C MET A 270 -5.26 -0.06 15.24
N LEU A 271 -5.86 -1.19 15.67
CA LEU A 271 -6.77 -1.21 16.81
C LEU A 271 -6.09 -1.54 18.16
N SER A 272 -4.81 -1.96 18.16
CA SER A 272 -4.09 -2.40 19.38
C SER A 272 -2.97 -1.47 19.84
N THR A 273 -2.62 -0.45 19.06
CA THR A 273 -1.50 0.44 19.35
C THR A 273 -1.89 1.55 20.34
N LYS A 274 -0.93 1.96 21.20
CA LYS A 274 -1.15 2.95 22.27
C LYS A 274 -1.42 4.36 21.74
N ASP A 275 -0.82 4.70 20.61
CA ASP A 275 -0.98 5.98 19.91
C ASP A 275 -2.24 6.02 19.04
N LYS A 276 -3.16 5.08 19.26
CA LYS A 276 -4.37 4.92 18.48
C LYS A 276 -4.03 4.84 16.98
N GLY A 277 -3.18 3.90 16.58
CA GLY A 277 -2.89 3.52 15.18
C GLY A 277 -2.35 4.63 14.29
N ARG A 278 -2.04 5.80 14.85
CA ARG A 278 -1.47 6.94 14.14
C ARG A 278 -0.18 6.55 13.42
N TRP A 279 0.70 5.83 14.10
CA TRP A 279 1.95 5.31 13.54
C TRP A 279 1.74 4.44 12.29
N VAL A 280 0.68 3.63 12.25
CA VAL A 280 0.39 2.77 11.09
C VAL A 280 -0.08 3.60 9.90
N ALA A 281 -0.90 4.63 10.14
CA ALA A 281 -1.34 5.56 9.10
C ALA A 281 -0.16 6.43 8.59
N GLU A 282 0.71 6.90 9.49
CA GLU A 282 1.93 7.64 9.14
C GLU A 282 2.91 6.78 8.33
N ARG A 283 3.03 5.49 8.63
CA ARG A 283 3.81 4.55 7.82
C ARG A 283 3.32 4.50 6.37
N PHE A 284 2.01 4.55 6.13
CA PHE A 284 1.47 4.61 4.77
C PHE A 284 1.93 5.88 4.05
N LEU A 285 1.86 7.04 4.72
CA LEU A 285 2.28 8.33 4.17
C LEU A 285 3.78 8.38 3.88
N ILE A 286 4.61 7.85 4.76
CA ILE A 286 6.07 7.77 4.55
C ILE A 286 6.40 6.94 3.30
N LEU A 287 5.66 5.85 3.05
CA LEU A 287 5.84 5.04 1.86
C LEU A 287 5.44 5.80 0.58
N LEU A 288 4.40 6.63 0.64
CA LEU A 288 4.03 7.53 -0.46
C LEU A 288 5.11 8.57 -0.71
N ALA A 289 5.60 9.24 0.33
CA ALA A 289 6.68 10.23 0.22
C ALA A 289 7.92 9.63 -0.44
N ALA A 290 8.36 8.46 0.04
CA ALA A 290 9.61 7.84 -0.41
C ALA A 290 9.50 7.21 -1.80
N ASN A 291 8.34 6.67 -2.18
CA ASN A 291 8.18 5.92 -3.43
C ASN A 291 7.43 6.68 -4.54
N GLY A 292 6.72 7.76 -4.21
CA GLY A 292 5.89 8.52 -5.15
C GLY A 292 4.86 7.63 -5.85
N GLU A 293 4.70 7.82 -7.16
CA GLU A 293 3.76 7.04 -7.99
C GLU A 293 4.04 5.53 -8.02
N ARG A 294 5.25 5.10 -7.61
CA ARG A 294 5.62 3.68 -7.54
C ARG A 294 5.18 3.03 -6.23
N ALA A 295 4.71 3.81 -5.24
CA ALA A 295 4.25 3.26 -3.97
C ALA A 295 3.09 2.26 -4.21
N PHE A 296 3.14 1.12 -3.53
CA PHE A 296 2.12 0.07 -3.58
C PHE A 296 1.86 -0.56 -4.96
N ARG A 297 2.57 -0.17 -6.03
CA ARG A 297 2.42 -0.70 -7.39
C ARG A 297 2.58 -2.23 -7.48
N PHE A 298 3.37 -2.80 -6.57
CA PHE A 298 3.64 -4.24 -6.48
C PHE A 298 2.92 -4.91 -5.30
N SER A 299 2.05 -4.18 -4.59
CA SER A 299 1.31 -4.71 -3.45
C SER A 299 0.09 -5.47 -3.95
N ASP A 300 0.12 -6.79 -3.80
CA ASP A 300 -0.99 -7.66 -4.09
C ASP A 300 -1.54 -8.37 -2.85
N SER A 301 -2.84 -8.64 -2.86
CA SER A 301 -3.46 -9.49 -1.87
C SER A 301 -3.38 -10.96 -2.29
N ARG A 302 -3.61 -11.86 -1.34
CA ARG A 302 -3.76 -13.30 -1.62
C ARG A 302 -4.89 -13.60 -2.60
N THR A 303 -5.91 -12.76 -2.66
CA THR A 303 -7.09 -12.91 -3.53
C THR A 303 -6.91 -12.20 -4.87
N GLY A 304 -5.82 -11.46 -5.09
CA GLY A 304 -5.49 -10.83 -6.38
C GLY A 304 -5.86 -9.35 -6.49
N ALA A 305 -6.30 -8.72 -5.40
CA ALA A 305 -6.36 -7.26 -5.32
C ALA A 305 -4.96 -6.67 -5.53
N LEU A 306 -4.85 -5.52 -6.19
CA LEU A 306 -3.57 -4.94 -6.61
C LEU A 306 -3.55 -3.42 -6.45
N GLY A 307 -2.36 -2.88 -6.17
CA GLY A 307 -2.09 -1.44 -6.19
C GLY A 307 -2.55 -0.71 -4.93
N ILE A 308 -2.47 0.62 -4.96
CA ILE A 308 -2.82 1.49 -3.81
C ILE A 308 -4.28 1.33 -3.35
N ALA A 309 -5.17 0.99 -4.29
CA ALA A 309 -6.60 0.89 -4.05
C ALA A 309 -7.06 -0.56 -3.81
N GLN A 310 -6.16 -1.54 -3.90
CA GLN A 310 -6.46 -2.97 -3.72
C GLN A 310 -7.72 -3.43 -4.51
N ILE A 311 -7.86 -2.98 -5.76
CA ILE A 311 -9.04 -3.32 -6.58
C ILE A 311 -8.88 -4.74 -7.14
N MET A 312 -9.95 -5.53 -7.11
CA MET A 312 -10.00 -6.86 -7.72
C MET A 312 -10.01 -6.77 -9.26
N PRO A 313 -9.41 -7.73 -10.00
CA PRO A 313 -9.34 -7.68 -11.46
C PRO A 313 -10.72 -7.54 -12.13
N GLU A 314 -11.70 -8.33 -11.68
CA GLU A 314 -13.07 -8.33 -12.22
C GLU A 314 -13.80 -7.02 -11.93
N THR A 315 -13.64 -6.47 -10.72
CA THR A 315 -14.22 -5.18 -10.32
C THR A 315 -13.67 -4.06 -11.18
N TYR A 316 -12.35 -4.03 -11.44
CA TYR A 316 -11.75 -3.03 -12.29
C TYR A 316 -12.23 -3.14 -13.74
N ALA A 317 -12.24 -4.35 -14.31
CA ALA A 317 -12.72 -4.59 -15.67
C ALA A 317 -14.19 -4.15 -15.84
N HIS A 318 -15.02 -4.39 -14.82
CA HIS A 318 -16.39 -3.91 -14.80
C HIS A 318 -16.47 -2.38 -14.88
N VAL A 319 -15.72 -1.68 -14.03
CA VAL A 319 -15.71 -0.21 -13.95
C VAL A 319 -15.22 0.43 -15.24
N VAL A 320 -14.16 -0.13 -15.87
CA VAL A 320 -13.69 0.30 -17.19
C VAL A 320 -14.81 0.26 -18.23
N ASN A 321 -15.61 -0.81 -18.21
CA ASN A 321 -16.70 -1.01 -19.17
C ASN A 321 -17.90 -0.06 -18.93
N ILE A 322 -18.26 0.18 -17.66
CA ILE A 322 -19.47 0.97 -17.34
C ILE A 322 -19.22 2.49 -17.26
N TYR A 323 -17.95 2.93 -17.24
CA TYR A 323 -17.54 4.35 -17.28
C TYR A 323 -16.57 4.62 -18.45
N PRO A 324 -16.97 4.45 -19.71
CA PRO A 324 -16.08 4.66 -20.85
C PRO A 324 -15.56 6.11 -20.93
N GLY A 325 -16.34 7.09 -20.47
CA GLY A 325 -15.94 8.50 -20.43
C GLY A 325 -14.89 8.85 -19.37
N ALA A 326 -14.55 7.94 -18.46
CA ALA A 326 -13.53 8.17 -17.44
C ALA A 326 -12.09 7.98 -17.97
N ASP A 327 -11.94 7.41 -19.17
CA ASP A 327 -10.65 7.17 -19.81
C ASP A 327 -9.69 6.44 -18.86
N LEU A 328 -10.16 5.30 -18.35
CA LEU A 328 -9.38 4.39 -17.53
C LEU A 328 -8.51 3.50 -18.44
N ILE A 329 -7.33 3.12 -17.95
CA ILE A 329 -6.43 2.21 -18.65
C ILE A 329 -7.12 0.85 -18.87
N GLY A 330 -7.27 0.42 -20.13
CA GLY A 330 -7.96 -0.84 -20.47
C GLY A 330 -7.22 -2.12 -20.03
N ASP A 331 -5.89 -2.07 -19.90
CA ASP A 331 -5.10 -3.18 -19.33
C ASP A 331 -5.40 -3.28 -17.83
N VAL A 332 -6.07 -4.37 -17.42
CA VAL A 332 -6.58 -4.57 -16.06
C VAL A 332 -5.48 -4.58 -15.00
N ASP A 333 -4.32 -5.17 -15.29
CA ASP A 333 -3.23 -5.24 -14.33
C ASP A 333 -2.51 -3.89 -14.22
N ARG A 334 -2.25 -3.26 -15.37
CA ARG A 334 -1.62 -1.93 -15.41
C ARG A 334 -2.50 -0.87 -14.77
N GLY A 335 -3.80 -0.86 -15.09
CA GLY A 335 -4.74 0.13 -14.59
C GLY A 335 -4.93 0.10 -13.08
N ARG A 336 -4.91 -1.08 -12.46
CA ARG A 336 -4.97 -1.21 -11.00
C ARG A 336 -3.65 -0.89 -10.31
N ALA A 337 -2.52 -1.11 -10.99
CA ALA A 337 -1.19 -0.87 -10.44
C ALA A 337 -0.75 0.60 -10.55
N GLU A 338 -1.18 1.33 -11.58
CA GLU A 338 -0.82 2.73 -11.79
C GLU A 338 -1.65 3.65 -10.90
N MET A 339 -0.98 4.34 -9.97
CA MET A 339 -1.61 5.05 -8.86
C MET A 339 -2.70 6.03 -9.30
N ALA A 340 -2.40 6.95 -10.22
CA ALA A 340 -3.36 7.95 -10.68
C ALA A 340 -4.63 7.29 -11.25
N ASN A 341 -4.47 6.25 -12.06
CA ASN A 341 -5.58 5.52 -12.65
C ASN A 341 -6.36 4.70 -11.60
N ALA A 342 -5.65 4.05 -10.66
CA ALA A 342 -6.26 3.27 -9.59
C ALA A 342 -7.10 4.14 -8.62
N ILE A 343 -6.67 5.38 -8.34
CA ILE A 343 -7.45 6.32 -7.53
C ILE A 343 -8.73 6.72 -8.26
N LYS A 344 -8.67 7.08 -9.55
CA LYS A 344 -9.88 7.31 -10.35
C LYS A 344 -10.83 6.12 -10.32
N ALA A 345 -10.28 4.91 -10.52
CA ALA A 345 -11.06 3.70 -10.47
C ALA A 345 -11.72 3.48 -9.09
N SER A 346 -11.05 3.78 -7.98
CA SER A 346 -11.67 3.64 -6.64
C SER A 346 -12.89 4.53 -6.44
N ILE A 347 -12.87 5.78 -6.95
CA ILE A 347 -14.03 6.69 -6.91
C ILE A 347 -15.22 6.06 -7.65
N LEU A 348 -14.94 5.52 -8.84
CA LEU A 348 -15.95 4.92 -9.71
C LEU A 348 -16.47 3.57 -9.21
N VAL A 349 -15.62 2.79 -8.52
CA VAL A 349 -16.01 1.59 -7.78
C VAL A 349 -16.99 1.96 -6.67
N CYS A 350 -16.69 2.98 -5.87
CA CYS A 350 -17.59 3.45 -4.82
C CYS A 350 -18.94 3.92 -5.41
N ASP A 351 -18.93 4.67 -6.51
CA ASP A 351 -20.15 5.11 -7.20
C ASP A 351 -20.97 3.93 -7.74
N ASP A 352 -20.33 2.94 -8.38
CA ASP A 352 -21.04 1.77 -8.91
C ASP A 352 -21.64 0.90 -7.79
N LEU A 353 -20.89 0.65 -6.72
CA LEU A 353 -21.39 -0.10 -5.56
C LEU A 353 -22.60 0.60 -4.94
N GLN A 354 -22.54 1.93 -4.82
CA GLN A 354 -23.66 2.75 -4.38
C GLN A 354 -24.84 2.64 -5.36
N SER A 355 -24.58 2.65 -6.66
CA SER A 355 -25.63 2.47 -7.69
C SER A 355 -26.36 1.14 -7.56
N ALA A 356 -25.67 0.07 -7.18
CA ALA A 356 -26.28 -1.23 -6.97
C ALA A 356 -27.27 -1.21 -5.79
N VAL A 357 -26.93 -0.50 -4.72
CA VAL A 357 -27.83 -0.29 -3.58
C VAL A 357 -29.03 0.57 -3.97
N VAL A 358 -28.81 1.70 -4.65
CA VAL A 358 -29.89 2.59 -5.09
C VAL A 358 -30.83 1.91 -6.08
N ARG A 359 -30.32 1.09 -7.00
CA ARG A 359 -31.16 0.33 -7.94
C ARG A 359 -32.11 -0.63 -7.23
N ASN A 360 -31.64 -1.31 -6.18
CA ASN A 360 -32.47 -2.19 -5.36
C ASN A 360 -33.55 -1.43 -4.54
N MET A 361 -33.52 -0.10 -4.53
CA MET A 361 -34.53 0.77 -3.91
C MET A 361 -35.48 1.42 -4.93
N ARG A 362 -35.23 1.31 -6.25
CA ARG A 362 -35.91 2.10 -7.30
C ARG A 362 -37.05 1.37 -8.03
N ASP A 363 -37.35 0.11 -7.73
CA ASP A 363 -38.43 -0.63 -8.41
C ASP A 363 -39.81 -0.31 -7.79
N ASP A 364 -40.34 0.85 -8.20
CA ASP A 364 -41.54 1.51 -7.70
C ASP A 364 -42.80 0.64 -7.76
N SER A 365 -43.34 0.32 -6.57
CA SER A 365 -44.80 0.19 -6.28
C SER A 365 -45.11 -0.33 -4.86
N SER A 366 -44.12 -0.79 -4.08
CA SER A 366 -44.36 -1.26 -2.71
C SER A 366 -43.93 -0.25 -1.63
N SER A 367 -44.75 -0.11 -0.57
CA SER A 367 -44.45 0.73 0.61
C SER A 367 -43.11 0.41 1.28
N PHE A 368 -42.64 -0.83 1.16
CA PHE A 368 -41.35 -1.27 1.70
C PHE A 368 -40.14 -0.59 1.03
N GLN A 369 -40.15 -0.43 -0.29
CA GLN A 369 -39.01 0.16 -0.99
C GLN A 369 -38.89 1.68 -0.75
N GLN A 370 -40.02 2.38 -0.65
CA GLN A 370 -40.04 3.77 -0.22
C GLN A 370 -39.47 3.94 1.19
N ASN A 371 -39.76 2.99 2.09
CA ASN A 371 -39.17 2.98 3.42
C ASN A 371 -37.64 2.79 3.38
N TYR A 372 -37.11 1.89 2.56
CA TYR A 372 -35.66 1.71 2.41
C TYR A 372 -34.94 2.96 1.90
N ARG A 373 -35.57 3.66 0.95
CA ARG A 373 -35.04 4.92 0.44
C ARG A 373 -35.02 6.00 1.51
N ARG A 374 -36.11 6.14 2.28
CA ARG A 374 -36.15 7.07 3.44
C ARG A 374 -35.08 6.77 4.47
N LEU A 375 -34.83 5.49 4.78
CA LEU A 375 -33.78 5.08 5.72
C LEU A 375 -32.39 5.47 5.23
N PHE A 376 -32.12 5.34 3.93
CA PHE A 376 -30.84 5.72 3.34
C PHE A 376 -30.69 7.25 3.25
N ASP A 377 -31.75 7.96 2.82
CA ASP A 377 -31.75 9.42 2.68
C ASP A 377 -31.67 10.14 4.04
N ALA A 378 -32.04 9.46 5.14
CA ALA A 378 -31.91 9.98 6.50
C ALA A 378 -30.48 9.85 7.08
N LYS A 379 -29.55 9.23 6.37
CA LYS A 379 -28.17 9.03 6.83
C LYS A 379 -27.36 10.32 6.77
N SER A 380 -26.57 10.54 7.81
CA SER A 380 -25.50 11.54 7.77
C SER A 380 -24.43 11.17 6.74
N GLU A 381 -23.65 12.15 6.29
CA GLU A 381 -22.54 11.90 5.35
C GLU A 381 -21.55 10.86 5.90
N GLU A 382 -21.26 10.91 7.20
CA GLU A 382 -20.39 9.95 7.87
C GLU A 382 -20.94 8.52 7.82
N GLU A 383 -22.23 8.33 8.09
CA GLU A 383 -22.87 7.02 7.99
C GLU A 383 -22.88 6.50 6.54
N VAL A 384 -23.05 7.39 5.55
CA VAL A 384 -22.95 7.01 4.14
C VAL A 384 -21.52 6.55 3.80
N ASP A 385 -20.50 7.23 4.32
CA ASP A 385 -19.11 6.85 4.12
C ASP A 385 -18.75 5.51 4.78
N GLU A 386 -19.29 5.22 5.97
CA GLU A 386 -19.18 3.90 6.60
C GLU A 386 -19.81 2.79 5.74
N ILE A 387 -20.99 3.06 5.18
CA ILE A 387 -21.68 2.14 4.28
C ILE A 387 -20.85 1.93 3.01
N ARG A 388 -20.28 2.99 2.43
CA ARG A 388 -19.39 2.89 1.26
C ARG A 388 -18.14 2.08 1.56
N ALA A 389 -17.47 2.33 2.69
CA ALA A 389 -16.31 1.56 3.11
C ALA A 389 -16.66 0.07 3.28
N ALA A 390 -17.82 -0.24 3.89
CA ALA A 390 -18.30 -1.61 4.01
C ALA A 390 -18.53 -2.28 2.64
N MET A 391 -19.16 -1.56 1.71
CA MET A 391 -19.39 -2.06 0.35
C MET A 391 -18.09 -2.21 -0.43
N TYR A 392 -17.10 -1.34 -0.23
CA TYR A 392 -15.79 -1.46 -0.87
C TYR A 392 -15.08 -2.76 -0.42
N ASN A 393 -15.14 -3.07 0.88
CA ASN A 393 -14.55 -4.28 1.44
C ASN A 393 -15.18 -5.59 0.91
N GLY A 394 -16.49 -5.64 0.68
CA GLY A 394 -17.14 -6.92 0.38
C GLY A 394 -18.43 -6.87 -0.44
N GLY A 395 -18.62 -5.80 -1.20
CA GLY A 395 -19.70 -5.61 -2.16
C GLY A 395 -21.01 -5.06 -1.59
N PRO A 396 -22.01 -4.82 -2.45
CA PRO A 396 -23.26 -4.14 -2.08
C PRO A 396 -24.07 -4.87 -1.00
N LYS A 397 -23.92 -6.20 -0.89
CA LYS A 397 -24.61 -7.05 0.10
C LYS A 397 -24.18 -6.76 1.55
N LYS A 398 -23.14 -5.94 1.77
CA LYS A 398 -22.75 -5.51 3.10
C LYS A 398 -23.71 -4.48 3.70
N TYR A 399 -24.48 -3.79 2.86
CA TYR A 399 -25.57 -2.93 3.30
C TYR A 399 -26.89 -3.70 3.41
N ILE A 400 -27.60 -3.55 4.52
CA ILE A 400 -28.89 -4.19 4.78
C ILE A 400 -29.99 -3.15 4.58
N LEU A 401 -30.75 -3.29 3.48
CA LEU A 401 -31.85 -2.38 3.13
C LEU A 401 -32.88 -2.23 4.26
N ALA A 402 -33.23 -3.33 4.93
CA ALA A 402 -34.26 -3.36 5.95
C ALA A 402 -33.93 -2.54 7.21
N THR A 403 -32.65 -2.36 7.52
CA THR A 403 -32.19 -1.64 8.72
C THR A 403 -31.46 -0.35 8.38
N GLY A 404 -31.13 -0.13 7.11
CA GLY A 404 -30.28 0.98 6.68
C GLY A 404 -28.88 0.94 7.28
N SER A 405 -28.35 -0.25 7.58
CA SER A 405 -27.07 -0.40 8.29
C SER A 405 -26.16 -1.44 7.65
N ILE A 406 -24.89 -1.43 8.04
CA ILE A 406 -23.92 -2.46 7.64
C ILE A 406 -24.25 -3.79 8.33
N ASN A 407 -23.93 -4.91 7.69
CA ASN A 407 -24.19 -6.24 8.23
C ASN A 407 -23.25 -6.57 9.41
N PRO A 408 -23.72 -6.62 10.67
CA PRO A 408 -22.87 -6.80 11.83
C PRO A 408 -22.36 -8.24 11.98
N ARG A 409 -22.92 -9.20 11.21
CA ARG A 409 -22.52 -10.61 11.26
C ARG A 409 -21.23 -10.89 10.49
N VAL A 410 -20.79 -9.96 9.64
CA VAL A 410 -19.54 -10.08 8.89
C VAL A 410 -18.42 -9.39 9.66
N GLN A 411 -17.74 -10.13 10.52
CA GLN A 411 -16.68 -9.60 11.39
C GLN A 411 -15.55 -8.90 10.63
N GLU A 412 -15.18 -9.40 9.45
CA GLU A 412 -14.18 -8.75 8.57
C GLU A 412 -14.62 -7.32 8.20
N THR A 413 -15.85 -7.16 7.72
CA THR A 413 -16.40 -5.86 7.32
C THR A 413 -16.57 -4.93 8.52
N VAL A 414 -17.03 -5.43 9.66
CA VAL A 414 -17.10 -4.62 10.90
C VAL A 414 -15.71 -4.12 11.32
N SER A 415 -14.70 -4.99 11.26
CA SER A 415 -13.32 -4.61 11.58
C SER A 415 -12.76 -3.61 10.57
N TYR A 416 -13.11 -3.75 9.29
CA TYR A 416 -12.73 -2.84 8.22
C TYR A 416 -13.33 -1.45 8.40
N VAL A 417 -14.62 -1.35 8.74
CA VAL A 417 -15.29 -0.05 9.00
C VAL A 417 -14.78 0.60 10.28
N LYS A 418 -14.54 -0.17 11.35
CA LYS A 418 -13.90 0.35 12.57
C LYS A 418 -12.54 0.97 12.26
N LYS A 419 -11.72 0.30 11.44
CA LYS A 419 -10.43 0.80 10.98
C LYS A 419 -10.59 2.08 10.16
N PHE A 420 -11.57 2.14 9.26
CA PHE A 420 -11.88 3.33 8.47
C PHE A 420 -12.25 4.53 9.34
N ASN A 421 -13.22 4.37 10.25
CA ASN A 421 -13.64 5.44 11.17
C ASN A 421 -12.52 5.95 12.05
N PHE A 422 -11.64 5.04 12.42
CA PHE A 422 -10.48 5.37 13.23
C PHE A 422 -9.43 6.16 12.45
N ILE A 423 -9.16 5.81 11.18
CA ILE A 423 -8.32 6.63 10.30
C ILE A 423 -8.93 8.01 10.12
N ARG A 424 -10.24 8.06 9.90
CA ARG A 424 -11.00 9.31 9.75
C ARG A 424 -10.82 10.21 10.98
N SER A 425 -10.92 9.67 12.20
CA SER A 425 -10.78 10.44 13.44
C SER A 425 -9.35 10.91 13.77
N LEU A 426 -8.35 10.45 13.01
CA LEU A 426 -6.99 11.01 13.10
C LEU A 426 -6.88 12.39 12.46
N ASN A 427 -7.88 12.81 11.65
CA ASN A 427 -7.94 14.11 10.97
C ASN A 427 -6.62 14.48 10.28
N MET A 428 -6.00 13.51 9.59
CA MET A 428 -4.64 13.66 9.06
C MET A 428 -4.52 14.71 7.95
N PHE A 429 -5.63 15.13 7.35
CA PHE A 429 -5.72 15.98 6.16
C PHE A 429 -6.61 17.21 6.35
N GLU A 430 -7.01 17.51 7.58
CA GLU A 430 -7.80 18.70 7.95
C GLU A 430 -6.92 19.90 8.30
#